data_AF-R4KGA7-F1
#
_entry.id   AF-R4KGA7-F1
#
_cell.length_a   1.000
_cell.length_b   1.000
_cell.length_c   1.000
_cell.angle_alpha   90.00
_cell.angle_beta   90.00
_cell.angle_gamma   90.00
#
_symmetry.space_group_name_H-M   'P 1'
#
loop_
_entity.id
_entity.type
_entity.pdbx_description
1 polymer ?
#
loop_
_entity_poly.entity_id
_entity_poly.type
_entity_poly.pdbx_seq_one_letter_code
_entity_poly.pdbx_strand_id
1 'polypeptide(L)'
;MSKPPEQELLNPAQISQALGITPNNIKRLTGEGYLEVKKQVNFKNGVMQLFTNAQVQALIPAMPRIKQAWERYDNYHRGANRMARTRVHRHQSYRDKVNRKEQFLNSIYGLPRSRQEILKAAYYLYHLNHYAKAGSSYLYDLKEAVLHTLVKNYYQRDEWLNVSFIEGTNKITLCPDCRARANSQRLSYLEYLDKTGGCFKCTRGYKYYSLYEFNISSQDYRFCFHTPYASAKRWFNKHNMPSRKDSPEREGAYAFGRAIYDSEAQAVELIEVIDELQKFLALFDIEPLINTY
;
A
#
# COMPACT_ATOMS: atom_id res chain seq x y z
N MET A 1 -40.98 12.61 -15.32
CA MET A 1 -40.17 11.43 -14.97
C MET A 1 -39.05 11.91 -14.05
N SER A 2 -39.19 11.71 -12.74
CA SER A 2 -38.16 12.00 -11.75
C SER A 2 -36.96 11.09 -12.03
N LYS A 3 -35.74 11.65 -12.04
CA LYS A 3 -34.51 10.85 -12.04
C LYS A 3 -34.63 9.81 -10.91
N PRO A 4 -34.33 8.53 -11.15
CA PRO A 4 -34.22 7.58 -10.06
C PRO A 4 -33.22 8.14 -9.04
N PRO A 5 -33.47 7.98 -7.72
CA PRO A 5 -32.54 8.44 -6.71
C PRO A 5 -31.16 7.85 -7.02
N GLU A 6 -30.14 8.71 -7.06
CA GLU A 6 -28.77 8.24 -7.25
C GLU A 6 -28.48 7.22 -6.15
N GLN A 7 -28.21 5.98 -6.56
CA GLN A 7 -27.87 4.93 -5.61
C GLN A 7 -26.58 5.33 -4.93
N GLU A 8 -26.63 5.50 -3.61
CA GLU A 8 -25.45 5.75 -2.79
C GLU A 8 -24.48 4.57 -2.94
N LEU A 9 -23.26 4.90 -3.40
CA LEU A 9 -22.21 3.93 -3.66
C LEU A 9 -21.13 4.03 -2.60
N LEU A 10 -20.80 2.90 -1.99
CA LEU A 10 -19.79 2.78 -0.96
C LEU A 10 -18.51 2.19 -1.52
N ASN A 11 -17.38 2.71 -1.06
CA ASN A 11 -16.05 2.20 -1.36
C ASN A 11 -15.65 1.08 -0.37
N PRO A 12 -14.53 0.35 -0.60
CA PRO A 12 -14.13 -0.76 0.27
C PRO A 12 -13.82 -0.36 1.72
N ALA A 13 -13.38 0.87 1.97
CA ALA A 13 -13.11 1.37 3.32
C ALA A 13 -14.42 1.57 4.09
N GLN A 14 -15.43 2.18 3.48
CA GLN A 14 -16.76 2.39 4.06
C GLN A 14 -17.46 1.06 4.36
N ILE A 15 -17.33 0.08 3.46
CA ILE A 15 -17.90 -1.27 3.67
C ILE A 15 -17.20 -2.01 4.79
N SER A 16 -15.87 -1.88 4.88
CA SER A 16 -15.08 -2.49 5.96
C SER A 16 -15.58 -2.02 7.33
N GLN A 17 -15.81 -0.71 7.45
CA GLN A 17 -16.37 -0.08 8.64
C GLN A 17 -17.81 -0.55 8.90
N ALA A 18 -18.70 -0.46 7.91
CA ALA A 18 -20.11 -0.79 8.06
C ALA A 18 -20.36 -2.27 8.45
N LEU A 19 -19.57 -3.20 7.91
CA LEU A 19 -19.73 -4.64 8.17
C LEU A 19 -18.81 -5.17 9.30
N GLY A 20 -17.93 -4.33 9.85
CA GLY A 20 -16.91 -4.72 10.81
C GLY A 20 -16.03 -5.85 10.28
N ILE A 21 -15.46 -5.67 9.09
CA ILE A 21 -14.60 -6.64 8.40
C ILE A 21 -13.39 -5.96 7.74
N THR A 22 -12.40 -6.75 7.34
CA THR A 22 -11.22 -6.24 6.62
C THR A 22 -11.47 -6.20 5.10
N PRO A 23 -10.68 -5.44 4.32
CA PRO A 23 -10.77 -5.45 2.86
C PRO A 23 -10.58 -6.83 2.21
N ASN A 24 -9.83 -7.74 2.85
CA ASN A 24 -9.72 -9.13 2.37
C ASN A 24 -11.04 -9.88 2.46
N ASN A 25 -11.82 -9.63 3.52
CA ASN A 25 -13.15 -10.22 3.68
C ASN A 25 -14.15 -9.63 2.68
N ILE A 26 -13.98 -8.38 2.25
CA ILE A 26 -14.78 -7.82 1.14
C ILE A 26 -14.52 -8.61 -0.14
N LYS A 27 -13.25 -8.88 -0.47
CA LYS A 27 -12.90 -9.71 -1.64
C LYS A 27 -13.53 -11.11 -1.54
N ARG A 28 -13.59 -11.68 -0.34
CA ARG A 28 -14.26 -12.95 -0.09
C ARG A 28 -15.77 -12.85 -0.31
N LEU A 29 -16.44 -11.81 0.20
CA LEU A 29 -17.86 -11.56 -0.04
C LEU A 29 -18.15 -11.41 -1.54
N THR A 30 -17.30 -10.70 -2.28
CA THR A 30 -17.44 -10.56 -3.74
C THR A 30 -17.22 -11.88 -4.45
N GLY A 31 -16.18 -12.64 -4.10
CA GLY A 31 -15.86 -13.92 -4.72
C GLY A 31 -16.89 -15.02 -4.44
N GLU A 32 -17.56 -14.97 -3.30
CA GLU A 32 -18.63 -15.90 -2.90
C GLU A 32 -20.03 -15.43 -3.35
N GLY A 33 -20.15 -14.27 -4.01
CA GLY A 33 -21.40 -13.77 -4.56
C GLY A 33 -22.34 -13.07 -3.56
N TYR A 34 -21.87 -12.79 -2.34
CA TYR A 34 -22.65 -12.04 -1.35
C TYR A 34 -22.71 -10.54 -1.63
N LEU A 35 -21.72 -10.01 -2.36
CA LEU A 35 -21.58 -8.59 -2.62
C LEU A 35 -21.16 -8.34 -4.07
N GLU A 36 -21.92 -7.53 -4.81
CA GLU A 36 -21.67 -7.31 -6.24
C GLU A 36 -21.08 -5.94 -6.52
N VAL A 37 -20.05 -5.89 -7.37
CA VAL A 37 -19.43 -4.63 -7.80
C VAL A 37 -20.40 -3.88 -8.71
N LYS A 38 -20.86 -2.70 -8.26
CA LYS A 38 -21.79 -1.87 -9.03
C LYS A 38 -21.09 -0.93 -10.00
N LYS A 39 -19.95 -0.37 -9.59
CA LYS A 39 -19.16 0.57 -10.38
C LYS A 39 -17.69 0.39 -10.09
N GLN A 40 -16.85 0.80 -11.04
CA GLN A 40 -15.41 0.86 -10.87
C GLN A 40 -14.93 2.29 -11.10
N VAL A 41 -14.00 2.74 -10.26
CA VAL A 41 -13.30 4.03 -10.41
C VAL A 41 -11.84 3.72 -10.76
N ASN A 42 -11.39 4.24 -11.89
CA ASN A 42 -10.03 4.05 -12.38
C ASN A 42 -9.11 5.11 -11.76
N PHE A 43 -8.08 4.63 -11.08
CA PHE A 43 -6.95 5.41 -10.59
C PHE A 43 -5.73 5.09 -11.46
N LYS A 44 -4.69 5.91 -11.38
CA LYS A 44 -3.43 5.69 -12.11
C LYS A 44 -2.81 4.33 -11.76
N ASN A 45 -2.83 3.96 -10.48
CA ASN A 45 -2.19 2.73 -9.98
C ASN A 45 -3.15 1.57 -9.70
N GLY A 46 -4.44 1.68 -10.03
CA GLY A 46 -5.38 0.59 -9.77
C GLY A 46 -6.84 0.95 -10.00
N VAL A 47 -7.71 0.01 -9.65
CA VAL A 47 -9.15 0.18 -9.75
C VAL A 47 -9.76 0.06 -8.36
N MET A 48 -10.61 1.01 -8.00
CA MET A 48 -11.44 0.94 -6.80
C MET A 48 -12.83 0.43 -7.18
N GLN A 49 -13.29 -0.61 -6.50
CA GLN A 49 -14.62 -1.18 -6.68
C GLN A 49 -15.61 -0.47 -5.75
N LEU A 50 -16.77 -0.12 -6.28
CA LEU A 50 -17.86 0.52 -5.56
C LEU A 50 -19.08 -0.41 -5.51
N PHE A 51 -19.81 -0.34 -4.42
CA PHE A 51 -20.91 -1.24 -4.09
C PHE A 51 -22.13 -0.43 -3.63
N THR A 52 -23.33 -0.97 -3.79
CA THR A 52 -24.53 -0.24 -3.37
C THR A 52 -24.69 -0.27 -1.85
N ASN A 53 -25.05 0.87 -1.25
CA ASN A 53 -25.38 0.91 0.18
C ASN A 53 -26.50 -0.09 0.52
N ALA A 54 -27.51 -0.24 -0.35
CA ALA A 54 -28.59 -1.21 -0.18
C ALA A 54 -28.11 -2.66 0.02
N GLN A 55 -27.14 -3.13 -0.79
CA GLN A 55 -26.55 -4.47 -0.61
C GLN A 55 -25.80 -4.58 0.72
N VAL A 56 -25.06 -3.54 1.10
CA VAL A 56 -24.29 -3.51 2.36
C VAL A 56 -25.24 -3.57 3.56
N GLN A 57 -26.31 -2.77 3.57
CA GLN A 57 -27.32 -2.80 4.63
C GLN A 57 -28.01 -4.16 4.73
N ALA A 58 -28.32 -4.79 3.59
CA ALA A 58 -28.91 -6.13 3.58
C ALA A 58 -27.96 -7.21 4.14
N LEU A 59 -26.63 -7.01 4.03
CA LEU A 59 -25.64 -7.94 4.54
C LEU A 59 -25.42 -7.83 6.05
N ILE A 60 -25.59 -6.65 6.67
CA ILE A 60 -25.36 -6.43 8.11
C ILE A 60 -26.00 -7.53 8.99
N PRO A 61 -27.31 -7.84 8.87
CA PRO A 61 -27.92 -8.90 9.69
C PRO A 61 -27.44 -10.31 9.32
N ALA A 62 -26.96 -10.54 8.09
CA ALA A 62 -26.46 -11.83 7.63
C ALA A 62 -24.99 -12.08 8.02
N MET A 63 -24.21 -11.03 8.31
CA MET A 63 -22.77 -11.11 8.59
C MET A 63 -22.40 -12.10 9.70
N PRO A 64 -23.10 -12.20 10.85
CA PRO A 64 -22.76 -13.18 11.88
C PRO A 64 -22.79 -14.62 11.35
N ARG A 65 -23.81 -14.98 10.55
CA ARG A 65 -23.94 -16.31 9.95
C ARG A 65 -22.86 -16.56 8.90
N ILE A 66 -22.55 -15.56 8.06
CA ILE A 66 -21.50 -15.66 7.05
C ILE A 66 -20.13 -15.88 7.73
N LYS A 67 -19.81 -15.11 8.77
CA LYS A 67 -18.58 -15.26 9.57
C LYS A 67 -18.48 -16.66 10.18
N GLN A 68 -19.58 -17.20 10.74
CA GLN A 68 -19.60 -18.57 11.26
C GLN A 68 -19.36 -19.62 10.17
N ALA A 69 -19.93 -19.44 8.97
CA ALA A 69 -19.71 -20.34 7.84
C ALA A 69 -18.23 -20.33 7.41
N TRP A 70 -17.62 -19.14 7.33
CA TRP A 70 -16.20 -18.99 7.05
C TRP A 70 -15.32 -19.68 8.10
N GLU A 71 -15.66 -19.53 9.38
CA GLU A 71 -14.94 -20.20 10.46
C GLU A 71 -15.03 -21.73 10.38
N ARG A 72 -16.22 -22.27 10.09
CA ARG A 72 -16.41 -23.72 9.90
C ARG A 72 -15.58 -24.24 8.72
N TYR A 73 -15.60 -23.52 7.60
CA TYR A 73 -14.81 -23.85 6.43
C TYR A 73 -13.30 -23.84 6.74
N ASP A 74 -12.81 -22.78 7.36
CA ASP A 74 -11.41 -22.64 7.73
C ASP A 74 -10.97 -23.71 8.75
N ASN A 75 -11.82 -24.02 9.74
CA ASN A 75 -11.57 -25.07 10.73
C ASN A 75 -11.50 -26.46 10.07
N TYR A 76 -12.37 -26.74 9.10
CA TYR A 76 -12.39 -28.00 8.37
C TYR A 76 -11.14 -28.16 7.51
N HIS A 77 -10.72 -27.12 6.78
CA HIS A 77 -9.56 -27.20 5.86
C HIS A 77 -8.19 -27.08 6.54
N ARG A 78 -8.09 -26.33 7.64
CA ARG A 78 -6.80 -26.05 8.30
C ARG A 78 -6.64 -26.72 9.65
N GLY A 79 -7.68 -27.42 10.12
CA GLY A 79 -7.75 -28.10 11.41
C GLY A 79 -8.20 -27.16 12.53
N ALA A 80 -9.22 -27.60 13.29
CA ALA A 80 -9.84 -26.81 14.35
C ALA A 80 -8.85 -26.36 15.44
N ASN A 81 -7.95 -27.24 15.88
CA ASN A 81 -6.94 -26.93 16.90
C ASN A 81 -5.93 -25.87 16.44
N ARG A 82 -5.49 -25.95 15.17
CA ARG A 82 -4.59 -24.95 14.57
C ARG A 82 -5.28 -23.60 14.45
N MET A 83 -6.55 -23.60 14.02
CA MET A 83 -7.34 -22.38 13.88
C MET A 83 -7.68 -21.73 15.23
N ALA A 84 -7.93 -22.52 16.28
CA ALA A 84 -8.12 -22.01 17.63
C ALA A 84 -6.87 -21.29 18.15
N ARG A 85 -5.68 -21.89 18.02
CA ARG A 85 -4.41 -21.24 18.38
C ARG A 85 -4.18 -19.97 17.56
N THR A 86 -4.47 -20.02 16.26
CA THR A 86 -4.36 -18.85 15.37
C THR A 86 -5.27 -17.71 15.83
N ARG A 87 -6.50 -17.99 16.29
CA ARG A 87 -7.42 -16.97 16.82
C ARG A 87 -6.88 -16.30 18.09
N VAL A 88 -6.34 -17.08 19.03
CA VAL A 88 -5.72 -16.54 20.25
C VAL A 88 -4.57 -15.60 19.89
N HIS A 89 -3.67 -16.03 19.01
CA HIS A 89 -2.57 -15.19 18.53
C HIS A 89 -3.04 -13.95 17.78
N ARG A 90 -4.11 -14.04 16.98
CA ARG A 90 -4.71 -12.88 16.29
C ARG A 90 -5.26 -11.85 17.28
N HIS A 91 -5.96 -12.30 18.32
CA HIS A 91 -6.52 -11.42 19.34
C HIS A 91 -5.43 -10.69 20.14
N GLN A 92 -4.39 -11.42 20.55
CA GLN A 92 -3.23 -10.81 21.21
C GLN A 92 -2.52 -9.84 20.27
N SER A 93 -2.26 -10.24 19.03
CA SER A 93 -1.65 -9.38 18.02
C SER A 93 -2.48 -8.12 17.76
N TYR A 94 -3.81 -8.20 17.74
CA TYR A 94 -4.69 -7.05 17.59
C TYR A 94 -4.52 -6.07 18.76
N ARG A 95 -4.59 -6.56 20.00
CA ARG A 95 -4.37 -5.72 21.20
C ARG A 95 -3.00 -5.05 21.20
N ASP A 96 -1.95 -5.79 20.85
CA ASP A 96 -0.60 -5.24 20.75
C ASP A 96 -0.51 -4.13 19.69
N LYS A 97 -1.25 -4.25 18.58
CA LYS A 97 -1.29 -3.25 17.52
C LYS A 97 -2.06 -2.00 17.93
N VAL A 98 -3.18 -2.16 18.64
CA VAL A 98 -3.93 -1.04 19.24
C VAL A 98 -3.04 -0.28 20.22
N ASN A 99 -2.41 -0.98 21.17
CA ASN A 99 -1.53 -0.36 22.16
C ASN A 99 -0.35 0.37 21.50
N ARG A 100 0.27 -0.21 20.47
CA ARG A 100 1.36 0.45 19.72
C ARG A 100 0.89 1.69 18.96
N LYS A 101 -0.34 1.67 18.43
CA LYS A 101 -0.95 2.85 17.79
C LYS A 101 -1.11 3.97 18.81
N GLU A 102 -1.74 3.68 19.94
CA GLU A 102 -1.96 4.66 21.00
C GLU A 102 -0.64 5.21 21.56
N GLN A 103 0.33 4.33 21.85
CA GLN A 103 1.66 4.74 22.30
C GLN A 103 2.35 5.68 21.31
N PHE A 104 2.28 5.36 20.01
CA PHE A 104 2.83 6.22 18.96
C PHE A 104 2.12 7.58 18.88
N LEU A 105 0.78 7.59 18.86
CA LEU A 105 0.03 8.84 18.74
C LEU A 105 0.21 9.74 19.98
N ASN A 106 0.33 9.13 21.16
CA ASN A 106 0.60 9.85 22.41
C ASN A 106 2.03 10.40 22.46
N SER A 107 3.03 9.65 21.97
CA SER A 107 4.42 10.11 21.99
C SER A 107 4.67 11.31 21.09
N ILE A 108 3.90 11.46 20.01
CA ILE A 108 4.01 12.61 19.11
C ILE A 108 3.20 13.84 19.56
N TYR A 109 2.32 13.71 20.56
CA TYR A 109 1.40 14.80 20.97
C TYR A 109 2.11 16.03 21.54
N GLY A 110 3.28 15.85 22.17
CA GLY A 110 4.08 16.95 22.73
C GLY A 110 5.08 17.57 21.74
N LEU A 111 5.13 17.11 20.49
CA LEU A 111 6.09 17.62 19.51
C LEU A 111 5.56 18.92 18.85
N PRO A 112 6.45 19.76 18.29
CA PRO A 112 6.05 20.86 17.42
C PRO A 112 5.06 20.40 16.34
N ARG A 113 4.05 21.23 16.04
CA ARG A 113 2.94 20.89 15.14
C ARG A 113 3.41 20.31 13.80
N SER A 114 4.39 20.94 13.14
CA SER A 114 4.95 20.46 11.88
C SER A 114 5.57 19.05 11.98
N ARG A 115 6.22 18.74 13.11
CA ARG A 115 6.76 17.39 13.39
C ARG A 115 5.66 16.38 13.63
N GLN A 116 4.64 16.76 14.39
CA GLN A 116 3.50 15.91 14.65
C GLN A 116 2.78 15.55 13.35
N GLU A 117 2.57 16.53 12.47
CA GLU A 117 1.93 16.36 11.16
C GLU A 117 2.71 15.39 10.26
N ILE A 118 4.03 15.58 10.09
CA ILE A 118 4.84 14.69 9.24
C ILE A 118 4.95 13.27 9.81
N LEU A 119 5.10 13.10 11.12
CA LEU A 119 5.19 11.77 11.75
C LEU A 119 3.85 11.04 11.71
N LYS A 120 2.75 11.73 11.97
CA LYS A 120 1.40 11.17 11.85
C LYS A 120 1.12 10.74 10.41
N ALA A 121 1.43 11.61 9.43
CA ALA A 121 1.30 11.26 8.02
C ALA A 121 2.16 10.04 7.65
N ALA A 122 3.42 9.97 8.11
CA ALA A 122 4.30 8.83 7.87
C ALA A 122 3.76 7.53 8.47
N TYR A 123 3.19 7.59 9.68
CA TYR A 123 2.56 6.43 10.32
C TYR A 123 1.40 5.87 9.50
N TYR A 124 0.47 6.72 9.06
CA TYR A 124 -0.65 6.27 8.24
C TYR A 124 -0.21 5.86 6.83
N LEU A 125 0.81 6.52 6.26
CA LEU A 125 1.39 6.15 4.97
C LEU A 125 2.03 4.75 4.99
N TYR A 126 2.62 4.36 6.13
CA TYR A 126 3.13 3.00 6.37
C TYR A 126 2.01 1.96 6.23
N HIS A 127 0.87 2.18 6.88
CA HIS A 127 -0.28 1.27 6.81
C HIS A 127 -0.95 1.29 5.44
N LEU A 128 -1.05 2.48 4.80
CA LEU A 128 -1.55 2.60 3.44
C LEU A 128 -0.76 1.72 2.46
N ASN A 129 0.57 1.71 2.57
CA ASN A 129 1.43 0.88 1.71
C ASN A 129 1.16 -0.63 1.92
N HIS A 130 0.84 -1.05 3.15
CA HIS A 130 0.46 -2.44 3.42
C HIS A 130 -0.91 -2.80 2.84
N TYR A 131 -1.89 -1.89 2.91
CA TYR A 131 -3.19 -2.07 2.26
C TYR A 131 -3.07 -2.13 0.74
N ALA A 132 -2.26 -1.26 0.14
CA ALA A 132 -2.01 -1.27 -1.31
C ALA A 132 -1.47 -2.64 -1.76
N LYS A 133 -0.58 -3.25 -0.98
CA LYS A 133 0.01 -4.57 -1.24
C LYS A 133 -0.91 -5.75 -0.95
N ALA A 134 -1.92 -5.56 -0.10
CA ALA A 134 -3.02 -6.51 0.03
C ALA A 134 -3.99 -6.47 -1.17
N GLY A 135 -3.66 -5.69 -2.21
CA GLY A 135 -4.38 -5.63 -3.48
C GLY A 135 -5.43 -4.53 -3.55
N SER A 136 -5.21 -3.42 -2.83
CA SER A 136 -5.92 -2.14 -2.99
C SER A 136 -5.00 -1.14 -3.69
N SER A 137 -4.50 -1.47 -4.89
CA SER A 137 -3.40 -0.73 -5.54
C SER A 137 -3.74 0.71 -5.90
N TYR A 138 -5.03 1.05 -6.01
CA TYR A 138 -5.51 2.43 -6.19
C TYR A 138 -5.02 3.38 -5.07
N LEU A 139 -4.71 2.85 -3.88
CA LEU A 139 -4.16 3.62 -2.78
C LEU A 139 -2.78 4.22 -3.08
N TYR A 140 -2.03 3.70 -4.05
CA TYR A 140 -0.75 4.30 -4.43
C TYR A 140 -0.89 5.71 -5.00
N ASP A 141 -2.06 6.09 -5.51
CA ASP A 141 -2.32 7.48 -5.93
C ASP A 141 -2.35 8.41 -4.72
N LEU A 142 -3.01 8.00 -3.63
CA LEU A 142 -3.00 8.74 -2.36
C LEU A 142 -1.59 8.76 -1.74
N LYS A 143 -0.83 7.65 -1.84
CA LYS A 143 0.58 7.61 -1.45
C LYS A 143 1.41 8.65 -2.20
N GLU A 144 1.27 8.70 -3.53
CA GLU A 144 1.99 9.64 -4.38
C GLU A 144 1.63 11.09 -4.02
N ALA A 145 0.35 11.39 -3.80
CA ALA A 145 -0.10 12.71 -3.37
C ALA A 145 0.55 13.14 -2.05
N VAL A 146 0.50 12.28 -1.01
CA VAL A 146 1.10 12.57 0.30
C VAL A 146 2.61 12.78 0.20
N LEU A 147 3.33 11.89 -0.50
CA LEU A 147 4.78 12.03 -0.68
C LEU A 147 5.17 13.28 -1.47
N HIS A 148 4.40 13.63 -2.50
CA HIS A 148 4.64 14.84 -3.26
C HIS A 148 4.40 16.11 -2.42
N THR A 149 3.35 16.12 -1.60
CA THR A 149 3.08 17.20 -0.63
C THR A 149 4.19 17.32 0.40
N LEU A 150 4.73 16.20 0.88
CA LEU A 150 5.89 16.18 1.77
C LEU A 150 7.12 16.82 1.11
N VAL A 151 7.40 16.49 -0.15
CA VAL A 151 8.49 17.12 -0.91
C VAL A 151 8.30 18.62 -1.03
N LYS A 152 7.11 19.07 -1.44
CA LYS A 152 6.85 20.50 -1.65
C LYS A 152 7.02 21.35 -0.39
N ASN A 153 6.68 20.79 0.77
CA ASN A 153 6.55 21.57 2.00
C ASN A 153 7.71 21.38 2.99
N TYR A 154 8.38 20.22 2.98
CA TYR A 154 9.37 19.86 4.01
C TYR A 154 10.77 19.56 3.44
N TYR A 155 10.89 19.16 2.17
CA TYR A 155 12.20 18.79 1.62
C TYR A 155 13.13 20.01 1.53
N GLN A 156 14.36 19.85 2.03
CA GLN A 156 15.39 20.90 2.20
C GLN A 156 15.06 22.03 3.18
N ARG A 157 13.86 22.05 3.75
CA ARG A 157 13.45 23.02 4.77
C ARG A 157 13.60 22.46 6.18
N ASP A 158 13.39 21.16 6.32
CA ASP A 158 13.48 20.44 7.58
C ASP A 158 14.48 19.28 7.47
N GLU A 159 15.21 19.02 8.55
CA GLU A 159 16.17 17.91 8.64
C GLU A 159 15.49 16.53 8.72
N TRP A 160 14.16 16.50 8.92
CA TRP A 160 13.41 15.27 9.17
C TRP A 160 13.08 14.50 7.90
N LEU A 161 12.99 15.18 6.75
CA LEU A 161 12.73 14.55 5.46
C LEU A 161 13.99 14.55 4.62
N ASN A 162 14.60 13.37 4.52
CA ASN A 162 15.73 13.13 3.64
C ASN A 162 15.28 12.32 2.42
N VAL A 163 15.52 12.85 1.22
CA VAL A 163 15.23 12.15 -0.02
C VAL A 163 16.54 11.79 -0.71
N SER A 164 16.66 10.55 -1.15
CA SER A 164 17.82 10.07 -1.90
C SER A 164 17.40 9.40 -3.19
N PHE A 165 18.21 9.57 -4.24
CA PHE A 165 18.05 8.86 -5.50
C PHE A 165 18.84 7.55 -5.48
N ILE A 166 18.14 6.43 -5.60
CA ILE A 166 18.74 5.10 -5.75
C ILE A 166 18.72 4.77 -7.24
N GLU A 167 19.90 4.78 -7.85
CA GLU A 167 20.04 4.42 -9.25
C GLU A 167 19.91 2.90 -9.40
N GLY A 168 18.90 2.49 -10.15
CA GLY A 168 18.69 1.12 -10.54
C GLY A 168 19.67 0.69 -11.64
N THR A 169 19.95 -0.60 -11.70
CA THR A 169 20.79 -1.22 -12.72
C THR A 169 20.09 -1.26 -14.08
N ASN A 170 20.85 -1.54 -15.13
CA ASN A 170 20.25 -1.80 -16.44
C ASN A 170 19.67 -3.22 -16.46
N LYS A 171 18.38 -3.37 -16.76
CA LYS A 171 17.79 -4.69 -16.98
C LYS A 171 17.88 -5.07 -18.44
N ILE A 172 18.43 -6.24 -18.71
CA ILE A 172 18.34 -6.85 -20.03
C ILE A 172 17.33 -7.99 -19.96
N THR A 173 16.29 -7.93 -20.80
CA THR A 173 15.32 -9.02 -20.95
C THR A 173 15.71 -9.84 -22.18
N LEU A 174 16.07 -11.11 -21.97
CA LEU A 174 16.44 -12.02 -23.05
C LEU A 174 15.28 -12.23 -24.03
N CYS A 175 15.57 -12.11 -25.34
CA CYS A 175 14.67 -12.53 -26.41
C CYS A 175 14.51 -14.06 -26.42
N PRO A 176 13.50 -14.61 -27.12
CA PRO A 176 13.28 -16.07 -27.21
C PRO A 176 14.55 -16.84 -27.62
N ASP A 177 15.27 -16.35 -28.64
CA ASP A 177 16.52 -16.96 -29.13
C ASP A 177 17.60 -17.05 -28.04
N CYS A 178 17.77 -16.00 -27.23
CA CYS A 178 18.75 -15.99 -26.14
C CYS A 178 18.30 -16.83 -24.95
N ARG A 179 16.99 -16.91 -24.66
CA ARG A 179 16.49 -17.83 -23.62
C ARG A 179 16.71 -19.29 -24.01
N ALA A 180 16.47 -19.64 -25.27
CA ALA A 180 16.74 -20.97 -25.78
C ALA A 180 18.23 -21.31 -25.68
N ARG A 181 19.13 -20.37 -26.01
CA ARG A 181 20.58 -20.54 -25.87
C ARG A 181 21.05 -20.66 -24.42
N ALA A 182 20.49 -19.85 -23.51
CA ALA A 182 20.77 -19.98 -22.08
C ALA A 182 20.39 -21.38 -21.56
N ASN A 183 19.18 -21.83 -21.91
CA ASN A 183 18.68 -23.15 -21.55
C ASN A 183 19.55 -24.28 -22.14
N SER A 184 19.95 -24.20 -23.41
CA SER A 184 20.81 -25.22 -24.04
C SER A 184 22.20 -25.29 -23.40
N GLN A 185 22.68 -24.17 -22.85
CA GLN A 185 23.95 -24.09 -22.11
C GLN A 185 23.80 -24.39 -20.61
N ARG A 186 22.58 -24.70 -20.14
CA ARG A 186 22.26 -24.90 -18.71
C ARG A 186 22.68 -23.71 -17.82
N LEU A 187 22.62 -22.50 -18.37
CA LEU A 187 22.86 -21.27 -17.63
C LEU A 187 21.53 -20.66 -17.20
N SER A 188 21.49 -20.06 -16.00
CA SER A 188 20.42 -19.12 -15.66
C SER A 188 20.47 -17.90 -16.58
N TYR A 189 19.37 -17.16 -16.67
CA TYR A 189 19.31 -15.98 -17.53
C TYR A 189 20.28 -14.89 -17.07
N LEU A 190 20.55 -14.80 -15.76
CA LEU A 190 21.55 -13.88 -15.21
C LEU A 190 22.96 -14.31 -15.62
N GLU A 191 23.33 -15.58 -15.42
CA GLU A 191 24.66 -16.08 -15.81
C GLU A 191 24.91 -15.98 -17.32
N TYR A 192 23.88 -16.21 -18.13
CA TYR A 192 23.97 -16.02 -19.58
C TYR A 192 24.17 -14.55 -19.95
N LEU A 193 23.50 -13.63 -19.25
CA LEU A 193 23.64 -12.19 -19.45
C LEU A 193 25.03 -11.70 -19.03
N ASP A 194 25.55 -12.16 -17.90
CA ASP A 194 26.90 -11.80 -17.43
C ASP A 194 27.98 -12.24 -18.42
N LYS A 195 27.79 -13.41 -19.06
CA LYS A 195 28.74 -13.93 -20.05
C LYS A 195 28.61 -13.27 -21.44
N THR A 196 27.40 -12.92 -21.86
CA THR A 196 27.14 -12.57 -23.27
C THR A 196 26.64 -11.15 -23.51
N GLY A 197 26.19 -10.44 -22.47
CA GLY A 197 25.56 -9.12 -22.57
C GLY A 197 24.22 -9.08 -23.32
N GLY A 198 23.70 -10.24 -23.74
CA GLY A 198 22.53 -10.36 -24.61
C GLY A 198 22.79 -9.92 -26.06
N CYS A 199 21.84 -10.20 -26.96
CA CYS A 199 21.93 -9.79 -28.36
C CYS A 199 21.16 -8.48 -28.63
N PHE A 200 21.26 -7.95 -29.85
CA PHE A 200 20.54 -6.73 -30.25
C PHE A 200 19.00 -6.84 -30.18
N LYS A 201 18.43 -8.06 -30.25
CA LYS A 201 17.00 -8.30 -30.07
C LYS A 201 16.58 -8.35 -28.60
N CYS A 202 17.52 -8.40 -27.65
CA CYS A 202 17.21 -8.37 -26.22
C CYS A 202 16.82 -6.94 -25.81
N THR A 203 15.75 -6.81 -25.03
CA THR A 203 15.27 -5.49 -24.61
C THR A 203 16.12 -4.98 -23.47
N ARG A 204 16.71 -3.79 -23.63
CA ARG A 204 17.48 -3.11 -22.58
C ARG A 204 16.63 -2.02 -21.93
N GLY A 205 16.31 -2.20 -20.66
CA GLY A 205 15.74 -1.15 -19.80
C GLY A 205 16.87 -0.45 -19.08
N TYR A 206 17.20 0.77 -19.50
CA TYR A 206 18.15 1.61 -18.76
C TYR A 206 17.54 2.03 -17.42
N LYS A 207 18.35 2.04 -16.35
CA LYS A 207 17.93 2.49 -15.02
C LYS A 207 16.70 1.77 -14.48
N TYR A 208 16.57 0.49 -14.82
CA TYR A 208 15.45 -0.35 -14.40
C TYR A 208 15.40 -0.41 -12.86
N TYR A 209 14.20 -0.21 -12.30
CA TYR A 209 13.99 -0.02 -10.84
C TYR A 209 14.77 1.13 -10.19
N SER A 210 15.04 2.22 -10.90
CA SER A 210 15.46 3.45 -10.22
C SER A 210 14.33 3.99 -9.33
N LEU A 211 14.67 4.35 -8.09
CA LEU A 211 13.72 4.77 -7.06
C LEU A 211 14.19 6.07 -6.40
N TYR A 212 13.23 6.85 -5.92
CA TYR A 212 13.48 7.80 -4.85
C TYR A 212 13.13 7.15 -3.52
N GLU A 213 14.06 7.25 -2.57
CA GLU A 213 13.89 6.83 -1.18
C GLU A 213 13.59 8.06 -0.31
N PHE A 214 12.48 8.01 0.42
CA PHE A 214 12.04 9.04 1.36
C PHE A 214 12.27 8.50 2.76
N ASN A 215 13.24 9.06 3.48
CA ASN A 215 13.49 8.77 4.88
C ASN A 215 12.90 9.89 5.73
N ILE A 216 11.92 9.54 6.56
CA ILE A 216 11.35 10.45 7.56
C ILE A 216 11.81 9.95 8.92
N SER A 217 12.61 10.76 9.61
CA SER A 217 13.21 10.37 10.89
C SER A 217 13.00 11.41 11.98
N SER A 218 12.62 10.91 13.15
CA SER A 218 12.75 11.55 14.46
C SER A 218 13.66 10.67 15.34
N GLN A 219 14.06 11.13 16.53
CA GLN A 219 14.92 10.37 17.44
C GLN A 219 14.42 8.93 17.67
N ASP A 220 13.11 8.76 17.87
CA ASP A 220 12.51 7.47 18.22
C ASP A 220 11.88 6.72 17.03
N TYR A 221 11.72 7.39 15.88
CA TYR A 221 10.93 6.87 14.76
C TYR A 221 11.62 7.06 13.43
N ARG A 222 11.63 6.00 12.62
CA ARG A 222 12.14 6.04 11.25
C ARG A 222 11.16 5.37 10.29
N PHE A 223 10.71 6.13 9.31
CA PHE A 223 9.90 5.64 8.20
C PHE A 223 10.69 5.73 6.91
N CYS A 224 10.57 4.72 6.06
CA CYS A 224 11.21 4.66 4.76
C CYS A 224 10.17 4.30 3.71
N PHE A 225 10.08 5.13 2.67
CA PHE A 225 9.18 4.92 1.55
C PHE A 225 9.95 4.98 0.24
N HIS A 226 9.47 4.22 -0.75
CA HIS A 226 10.03 4.23 -2.09
C HIS A 226 8.97 4.60 -3.10
N THR A 227 9.36 5.39 -4.09
CA THR A 227 8.56 5.74 -5.27
C THR A 227 9.40 5.56 -6.53
N PRO A 228 8.86 4.97 -7.61
CA PRO A 228 9.57 4.87 -8.89
C PRO A 228 10.07 6.22 -9.39
N TYR A 229 11.30 6.24 -9.90
CA TYR A 229 11.90 7.43 -10.50
C TYR A 229 10.99 8.06 -11.56
N ALA A 230 10.36 7.23 -12.40
CA ALA A 230 9.46 7.70 -13.45
C ALA A 230 8.26 8.50 -12.91
N SER A 231 7.71 8.12 -11.75
CA SER A 231 6.61 8.83 -11.10
C SER A 231 7.06 10.14 -10.46
N ALA A 232 8.20 10.13 -9.77
CA ALA A 232 8.59 11.23 -8.89
C ALA A 232 9.65 12.19 -9.45
N LYS A 233 10.27 11.90 -10.62
CA LYS A 233 11.30 12.77 -11.20
C LYS A 233 10.84 14.22 -11.44
N ARG A 234 9.53 14.43 -11.63
CA ARG A 234 8.93 15.75 -11.87
C ARG A 234 8.64 16.51 -10.57
N TRP A 235 8.79 15.88 -9.41
CA TRP A 235 8.54 16.50 -8.10
C TRP A 235 9.72 17.38 -7.65
N PHE A 236 10.89 17.16 -8.24
CA PHE A 236 12.13 17.85 -7.88
C PHE A 236 12.51 18.84 -8.98
N ASN A 237 12.92 20.04 -8.57
CA ASN A 237 13.50 21.01 -9.49
C ASN A 237 14.92 20.58 -9.88
N LYS A 238 15.39 20.98 -11.06
CA LYS A 238 16.74 20.64 -11.55
C LYS A 238 17.87 21.03 -10.58
N HIS A 239 17.66 22.09 -9.81
CA HIS A 239 18.62 22.60 -8.82
C HIS A 239 18.54 21.87 -7.47
N ASN A 240 17.44 21.17 -7.19
CA ASN A 240 17.15 20.54 -5.90
C ASN A 240 16.95 19.02 -6.07
N MET A 241 17.78 18.40 -6.92
CA MET A 241 17.71 16.97 -7.14
C MET A 241 18.23 16.22 -5.91
N PRO A 242 17.54 15.16 -5.45
CA PRO A 242 18.03 14.28 -4.40
C PRO A 242 19.42 13.74 -4.72
N SER A 243 20.29 13.73 -3.71
CA SER A 243 21.64 13.17 -3.85
C SER A 243 21.57 11.69 -4.22
N ARG A 244 22.51 11.25 -5.06
CA ARG A 244 22.65 9.84 -5.37
C ARG A 244 23.13 9.11 -4.11
N LYS A 245 22.46 8.00 -3.79
CA LYS A 245 22.88 7.07 -2.75
C LYS A 245 23.47 5.85 -3.44
N ASP A 246 24.71 5.51 -3.10
CA ASP A 246 25.32 4.28 -3.56
C ASP A 246 24.53 3.10 -3.00
N SER A 247 23.95 2.29 -3.90
CA SER A 247 23.30 1.05 -3.51
C SER A 247 24.34 -0.05 -3.51
N PRO A 248 24.46 -0.86 -2.44
CA PRO A 248 25.21 -2.09 -2.54
C PRO A 248 24.62 -2.96 -3.67
N GLU A 249 25.48 -3.67 -4.42
CA GLU A 249 25.16 -4.49 -5.60
C GLU A 249 24.15 -5.63 -5.37
N ARG A 250 23.57 -5.75 -4.17
CA ARG A 250 22.50 -6.71 -3.88
C ARG A 250 21.16 -6.25 -4.47
N GLU A 251 21.00 -6.53 -5.76
CA GLU A 251 19.69 -6.80 -6.36
C GLU A 251 19.01 -7.95 -5.59
N GLY A 252 18.02 -7.64 -4.76
CA GLY A 252 17.16 -8.64 -4.14
C GLY A 252 16.80 -8.39 -2.68
N ALA A 253 17.45 -7.43 -2.00
CA ALA A 253 17.29 -7.24 -0.55
C ALA A 253 16.41 -6.04 -0.14
N TYR A 254 15.89 -5.23 -1.07
CA TYR A 254 14.77 -4.36 -0.71
C TYR A 254 13.54 -5.26 -0.61
N ALA A 255 13.31 -5.82 0.58
CA ALA A 255 12.03 -6.40 0.92
C ALA A 255 11.01 -5.27 0.79
N PHE A 256 10.42 -5.13 -0.40
CA PHE A 256 9.26 -4.30 -0.61
C PHE A 256 8.28 -4.75 0.46
N GLY A 257 8.00 -3.89 1.45
CA GLY A 257 7.24 -4.21 2.66
C GLY A 257 6.03 -5.14 2.47
N ARG A 258 5.60 -5.82 3.51
CA ARG A 258 4.55 -6.86 3.42
C ARG A 258 3.13 -6.32 3.16
N ALA A 259 2.22 -7.20 2.80
CA ALA A 259 0.78 -6.92 2.88
C ALA A 259 0.33 -6.77 4.34
N ILE A 260 -0.79 -6.07 4.55
CA ILE A 260 -1.38 -5.89 5.87
C ILE A 260 -1.91 -7.22 6.41
N TYR A 261 -1.72 -7.47 7.71
CA TYR A 261 -2.33 -8.62 8.39
C TYR A 261 -3.72 -8.27 8.90
N ASP A 262 -4.60 -9.27 9.04
CA ASP A 262 -5.98 -9.01 9.50
C ASP A 262 -6.04 -8.34 10.89
N SER A 263 -5.19 -8.76 11.84
CA SER A 263 -5.12 -8.14 13.18
C SER A 263 -4.64 -6.69 13.13
N GLU A 264 -3.78 -6.35 12.17
CA GLU A 264 -3.32 -4.98 11.93
C GLU A 264 -4.41 -4.14 11.26
N ALA A 265 -5.11 -4.70 10.26
CA ALA A 265 -6.22 -4.06 9.56
C ALA A 265 -7.46 -3.82 10.45
N GLN A 266 -7.60 -4.58 11.54
CA GLN A 266 -8.60 -4.34 12.59
C GLN A 266 -8.18 -3.24 13.56
N ALA A 267 -6.88 -3.10 13.85
CA ALA A 267 -6.36 -2.10 14.78
C ALA A 267 -6.21 -0.71 14.15
N VAL A 268 -5.88 -0.68 12.86
CA VAL A 268 -5.73 0.53 12.04
C VAL A 268 -6.59 0.32 10.81
N GLU A 269 -7.82 0.85 10.84
CA GLU A 269 -8.80 0.61 9.79
C GLU A 269 -8.46 1.36 8.51
N LEU A 270 -8.85 0.83 7.34
CA LEU A 270 -8.56 1.48 6.06
C LEU A 270 -9.21 2.87 5.97
N ILE A 271 -10.40 3.04 6.54
CA ILE A 271 -11.11 4.33 6.56
C ILE A 271 -10.32 5.36 7.38
N GLU A 272 -9.79 4.97 8.54
CA GLU A 272 -8.93 5.81 9.39
C GLU A 272 -7.67 6.23 8.62
N VAL A 273 -7.02 5.29 7.92
CA VAL A 273 -5.82 5.58 7.12
C VAL A 273 -6.11 6.60 6.02
N ILE A 274 -7.20 6.42 5.27
CA ILE A 274 -7.57 7.33 4.18
C ILE A 274 -7.89 8.71 4.76
N ASP A 275 -8.72 8.78 5.79
CA ASP A 275 -9.16 10.03 6.40
C ASP A 275 -7.99 10.82 6.97
N GLU A 276 -7.08 10.19 7.71
CA GLU A 276 -5.94 10.90 8.32
C GLU A 276 -4.95 11.41 7.28
N LEU A 277 -4.75 10.69 6.17
CA LEU A 277 -3.92 11.16 5.07
C LEU A 277 -4.60 12.27 4.25
N GLN A 278 -5.91 12.21 4.05
CA GLN A 278 -6.66 13.29 3.39
C GLN A 278 -6.74 14.54 4.27
N LYS A 279 -6.86 14.40 5.59
CA LYS A 279 -6.74 15.53 6.53
C LYS A 279 -5.36 16.17 6.44
N PHE A 280 -4.29 15.37 6.35
CA PHE A 280 -2.95 15.92 6.12
C PHE A 280 -2.86 16.69 4.79
N LEU A 281 -3.44 16.16 3.71
CA LEU A 281 -3.48 16.85 2.42
C LEU A 281 -4.30 18.15 2.47
N ALA A 282 -5.39 18.17 3.23
CA ALA A 282 -6.24 19.35 3.41
C ALA A 282 -5.52 20.50 4.14
N LEU A 283 -4.48 20.23 4.94
CA LEU A 283 -3.62 21.28 5.52
C LEU A 283 -2.89 22.12 4.45
N PHE A 284 -2.85 21.62 3.22
CA PHE A 284 -2.21 22.25 2.06
C PHE A 284 -3.19 22.48 0.90
N ASP A 285 -4.49 22.59 1.21
CA ASP A 285 -5.56 22.88 0.24
C ASP A 285 -5.66 21.86 -0.92
N ILE A 286 -5.31 20.60 -0.66
CA ILE A 286 -5.44 19.52 -1.63
C ILE A 286 -6.77 18.79 -1.39
N GLU A 287 -7.60 18.75 -2.43
CA GLU A 287 -8.89 18.06 -2.41
C GLU A 287 -8.74 16.54 -2.12
N PRO A 288 -9.74 15.92 -1.46
CA PRO A 288 -9.72 14.49 -1.19
C PRO A 288 -9.75 13.67 -2.49
N LEU A 289 -8.85 12.68 -2.59
CA LEU A 289 -8.77 11.78 -3.75
C LEU A 289 -9.80 10.64 -3.68
N ILE A 290 -10.22 10.27 -2.47
CA ILE A 290 -11.10 9.14 -2.20
C ILE A 290 -12.22 9.65 -1.29
N ASN A 291 -13.46 9.65 -1.81
CA ASN A 291 -14.58 10.06 -1.00
C ASN A 291 -14.87 9.01 0.09
N THR A 292 -14.87 9.44 1.36
CA THR A 292 -15.17 8.63 2.53
C THR A 292 -16.48 9.02 3.23
N TYR A 293 -17.16 10.08 2.77
CA TYR A 293 -18.40 10.63 3.35
C TYR A 293 -19.54 10.76 2.33
#